data_AF-A0A957DER7-F1
#
_entry.id   AF-A0A957DER7-F1
#
_cell.length_a   1.000
_cell.length_b   1.000
_cell.length_c   1.000
_cell.angle_alpha   90.00
_cell.angle_beta   90.00
_cell.angle_gamma   90.00
#
_symmetry.space_group_name_H-M   'P 1'
#
loop_
_entity.id
_entity.type
_entity.pdbx_description
1 polymer ?
#
loop_
_entity_poly.entity_id
_entity_poly.type
_entity_poly.pdbx_seq_one_letter_code
_entity_poly.pdbx_strand_id
1 'polypeptide(L)'
;MTSVMRFEMRAGAYFDSVVLMQLQRGLAGLAGVLDAGIVMATPANRELLASSDLLPPAVQRASADDLLIVVKAVDDHAAAAALAQLDTLIQQRRTQAGQTFRPRSLASAARLLPDAEWVLVSVPGRYAAGVAREALDMGKHVFL
;
A
#
# COMPACT_ATOMS: atom_id res chain seq x y z
N MET A 1 -29.67 -1.05 10.84
CA MET A 1 -28.42 -1.02 11.64
C MET A 1 -27.66 0.23 11.24
N THR A 2 -27.39 1.13 12.18
CA THR A 2 -26.69 2.39 11.89
C THR A 2 -25.19 2.10 11.93
N SER A 3 -24.54 2.04 10.77
CA SER A 3 -23.07 1.89 10.71
C SER A 3 -22.38 3.21 11.04
N VAL A 4 -21.22 3.14 11.69
CA VAL A 4 -20.35 4.29 11.97
C VAL A 4 -19.20 4.30 10.98
N MET A 5 -18.81 5.47 10.49
CA MET A 5 -17.63 5.65 9.64
C MET A 5 -16.61 6.53 10.36
N ARG A 6 -15.38 6.01 10.50
CA ARG A 6 -14.22 6.78 10.96
C ARG A 6 -13.18 6.84 9.86
N PHE A 7 -12.42 7.93 9.85
CA PHE A 7 -11.33 8.11 8.92
C PHE A 7 -10.14 8.80 9.60
N GLU A 8 -8.95 8.55 9.08
CA GLU A 8 -7.70 9.17 9.50
C GLU A 8 -6.89 9.54 8.26
N MET A 9 -6.17 10.66 8.32
CA MET A 9 -5.25 11.09 7.27
C MET A 9 -3.84 11.18 7.85
N ARG A 10 -2.86 10.58 7.17
CA ARG A 10 -1.46 10.59 7.60
C ARG A 10 -0.59 11.20 6.52
N ALA A 11 0.02 12.34 6.82
CA ALA A 11 0.93 13.03 5.91
C ALA A 11 2.30 12.36 5.86
N GLY A 12 2.91 12.33 4.67
CA GLY A 12 4.30 11.89 4.48
C GLY A 12 4.55 10.37 4.63
N ALA A 13 3.49 9.56 4.61
CA ALA A 13 3.59 8.11 4.72
C ALA A 13 3.32 7.46 3.35
N TYR A 14 4.38 7.31 2.55
CA TYR A 14 4.27 6.60 1.27
C TYR A 14 4.32 5.09 1.49
N PHE A 15 3.33 4.40 0.94
CA PHE A 15 3.24 2.95 0.93
C PHE A 15 2.94 2.45 -0.48
N ASP A 16 3.51 1.30 -0.84
CA ASP A 16 3.17 0.65 -2.11
C ASP A 16 1.73 0.08 -2.08
N SER A 17 1.13 -0.12 -3.25
CA SER A 17 -0.26 -0.56 -3.36
C SER A 17 -0.50 -1.96 -2.79
N VAL A 18 0.49 -2.85 -2.86
CA VAL A 18 0.40 -4.21 -2.29
C VAL A 18 0.31 -4.13 -0.78
N VAL A 19 1.12 -3.27 -0.17
CA VAL A 19 1.13 -3.01 1.26
C VAL A 19 -0.23 -2.50 1.71
N LEU A 20 -0.78 -1.52 1.00
CA LEU A 20 -2.09 -0.94 1.27
C LEU A 20 -3.22 -1.98 1.15
N MET A 21 -3.22 -2.78 0.08
CA MET A 21 -4.20 -3.86 -0.11
C MET A 21 -4.15 -4.92 1.00
N GLN A 22 -2.95 -5.24 1.49
CA GLN A 22 -2.80 -6.18 2.61
C GLN A 22 -3.31 -5.57 3.93
N LEU A 23 -3.05 -4.28 4.18
CA LEU A 23 -3.55 -3.59 5.38
C LEU A 23 -5.08 -3.52 5.33
N GLN A 24 -5.65 -3.17 4.18
CA GLN A 24 -7.09 -3.09 3.97
C GLN A 24 -7.77 -4.44 4.21
N ARG A 25 -7.24 -5.53 3.64
CA ARG A 25 -7.74 -6.89 3.90
C ARG A 25 -7.63 -7.28 5.38
N GLY A 26 -6.55 -6.88 6.04
CA GLY A 26 -6.37 -7.09 7.48
C GLY A 26 -7.45 -6.40 8.31
N LEU A 27 -7.80 -5.16 7.96
CA LEU A 27 -8.87 -4.42 8.65
C LEU A 27 -10.27 -4.96 8.34
N ALA A 28 -10.56 -5.27 7.08
CA ALA A 28 -11.85 -5.82 6.67
C ALA A 28 -12.17 -7.18 7.31
N GLY A 29 -11.15 -7.92 7.75
CA GLY A 29 -11.32 -9.18 8.48
C GLY A 29 -11.59 -9.03 9.98
N LEU A 30 -11.57 -7.82 10.54
CA LEU A 30 -11.80 -7.60 11.97
C LEU A 30 -13.28 -7.66 12.32
N ALA A 31 -13.58 -8.21 13.50
CA ALA A 31 -14.94 -8.31 14.00
C ALA A 31 -15.59 -6.93 14.10
N GLY A 32 -16.78 -6.79 13.51
CA GLY A 32 -17.55 -5.54 13.53
C GLY A 32 -17.14 -4.52 12.45
N VAL A 33 -16.10 -4.78 11.65
CA VAL A 33 -15.80 -4.00 10.44
C VAL A 33 -16.70 -4.47 9.31
N LEU A 34 -17.39 -3.53 8.68
CA LEU A 34 -18.26 -3.77 7.53
C LEU A 34 -17.50 -3.55 6.22
N ASP A 35 -16.68 -2.51 6.18
CA ASP A 35 -15.82 -2.20 5.03
C ASP A 35 -14.65 -1.30 5.45
N ALA A 36 -13.56 -1.34 4.70
CA ALA A 36 -12.38 -0.52 4.95
C ALA A 36 -11.71 -0.10 3.65
N GLY A 37 -11.21 1.13 3.62
CA GLY A 37 -10.45 1.68 2.51
C GLY A 37 -9.11 2.22 3.01
N ILE A 38 -8.00 1.75 2.44
CA ILE A 38 -6.67 2.29 2.75
C ILE A 38 -5.96 2.59 1.44
N VAL A 39 -5.83 3.88 1.13
CA VAL A 39 -5.34 4.35 -0.17
C VAL A 39 -4.53 5.62 -0.03
N MET A 40 -3.61 5.86 -0.96
CA MET A 40 -3.07 7.21 -1.15
C MET A 40 -4.21 8.11 -1.65
N ALA A 41 -4.29 9.35 -1.19
CA ALA A 41 -5.37 10.28 -1.50
C ALA A 41 -5.24 10.90 -2.92
N THR A 42 -4.88 10.10 -3.91
CA THR A 42 -4.89 10.48 -5.33
C THR A 42 -6.32 10.68 -5.84
N PRO A 43 -6.56 11.46 -6.90
CA PRO A 43 -7.91 11.66 -7.46
C PRO A 43 -8.61 10.33 -7.80
N ALA A 44 -7.93 9.41 -8.48
CA ALA A 44 -8.47 8.11 -8.84
C ALA A 44 -8.89 7.28 -7.60
N ASN A 45 -8.09 7.31 -6.54
CA ASN A 45 -8.41 6.58 -5.32
C ASN A 45 -9.58 7.20 -4.54
N ARG A 46 -9.74 8.54 -4.58
CA ARG A 46 -10.91 9.21 -4.00
C ARG A 46 -12.19 8.84 -4.72
N GLU A 47 -12.14 8.73 -6.05
CA GLU A 47 -13.27 8.25 -6.86
C GLU A 47 -13.64 6.80 -6.50
N LEU A 48 -12.65 5.93 -6.31
CA LEU A 48 -12.87 4.54 -5.86
C LEU A 48 -13.52 4.46 -4.48
N LEU A 49 -13.13 5.34 -3.54
CA LEU A 49 -13.78 5.40 -2.23
C LEU A 49 -15.20 5.96 -2.33
N ALA A 50 -15.45 6.89 -3.26
CA ALA A 50 -16.78 7.45 -3.49
C ALA A 50 -17.74 6.39 -4.02
N SER A 51 -17.30 5.56 -4.97
CA SER A 51 -18.11 4.48 -5.53
C SER A 51 -18.40 3.36 -4.53
N SER A 52 -17.64 3.29 -3.43
CA SER A 52 -17.79 2.29 -2.37
C SER A 52 -18.50 2.83 -1.11
N ASP A 53 -19.09 4.03 -1.15
CA ASP A 53 -19.68 4.72 0.01
C ASP A 53 -18.69 4.87 1.21
N LEU A 54 -17.40 5.04 0.90
CA LEU A 54 -16.30 5.18 1.85
C LEU A 54 -15.59 6.54 1.76
N LEU A 55 -16.06 7.48 0.94
CA LEU A 55 -15.40 8.78 0.82
C LEU A 55 -15.79 9.70 1.99
N PRO A 56 -14.85 10.11 2.86
CA PRO A 56 -15.16 11.03 3.95
C PRO A 56 -15.33 12.46 3.43
N PRO A 57 -16.25 13.26 4.01
CA PRO A 57 -16.49 14.65 3.57
C PRO A 57 -15.25 15.56 3.66
N ALA A 58 -14.31 15.25 4.56
CA ALA A 58 -13.14 16.09 4.86
C ALA A 58 -11.92 15.88 3.92
N VAL A 59 -12.01 14.98 2.94
CA VAL A 59 -10.89 14.63 2.04
C VAL A 59 -10.51 15.74 1.06
N GLN A 60 -11.34 16.76 0.87
CA GLN A 60 -11.10 17.83 -0.12
C GLN A 60 -9.76 18.55 0.09
N ARG A 61 -9.20 18.56 1.31
CA ARG A 61 -7.93 19.21 1.65
C ARG A 61 -6.70 18.29 1.58
N ALA A 62 -6.86 17.00 1.32
CA ALA A 62 -5.73 16.07 1.24
C ALA A 62 -4.86 16.34 0.01
N SER A 63 -3.55 16.14 0.13
CA SER A 63 -2.62 16.00 -0.99
C SER A 63 -2.69 14.60 -1.59
N ALA A 64 -2.20 14.40 -2.81
CA ALA A 64 -2.08 13.06 -3.41
C ALA A 64 -1.12 12.14 -2.65
N ASP A 65 -0.18 12.72 -1.90
CA ASP A 65 0.83 12.00 -1.11
C ASP A 65 0.36 11.63 0.31
N ASP A 66 -0.85 12.03 0.68
CA ASP A 66 -1.41 11.69 2.00
C ASP A 66 -2.02 10.30 1.98
N LEU A 67 -1.77 9.52 3.03
CA LEU A 67 -2.44 8.26 3.25
C LEU A 67 -3.83 8.52 3.84
N LEU A 68 -4.85 7.99 3.20
CA LEU A 68 -6.24 8.03 3.66
C LEU A 68 -6.67 6.65 4.14
N ILE A 69 -7.13 6.59 5.38
CA ILE A 69 -7.63 5.39 6.03
C ILE A 69 -9.10 5.63 6.37
N VAL A 70 -9.99 4.73 5.95
CA VAL A 70 -11.42 4.78 6.24
C VAL A 70 -11.86 3.42 6.75
N VAL A 71 -12.64 3.41 7.83
CA VAL A 71 -13.24 2.22 8.43
C VAL A 71 -14.73 2.47 8.63
N LYS A 72 -15.55 1.61 8.03
CA LYS A 72 -16.99 1.53 8.26
C LYS A 72 -17.26 0.31 9.14
N ALA A 73 -17.90 0.51 10.28
CA ALA A 73 -18.11 -0.52 11.29
C ALA A 73 -19.53 -0.50 11.85
N VAL A 74 -19.90 -1.54 12.59
CA VAL A 74 -21.20 -1.68 13.25
C VAL A 74 -21.38 -0.69 14.41
N ASP A 75 -20.28 -0.26 15.03
CA ASP A 75 -20.25 0.72 16.11
C ASP A 75 -18.90 1.47 16.18
N ASP A 76 -18.84 2.49 17.03
CA ASP A 76 -17.68 3.35 17.20
C ASP A 76 -16.48 2.64 17.83
N HIS A 77 -16.74 1.62 18.66
CA HIS A 77 -15.72 0.83 19.35
C HIS A 77 -14.99 -0.08 18.35
N ALA A 78 -15.71 -0.78 17.47
CA ALA A 78 -15.14 -1.58 16.39
C ALA A 78 -14.32 -0.72 15.42
N ALA A 79 -14.80 0.48 15.08
CA ALA A 79 -14.05 1.42 14.24
C ALA A 79 -12.74 1.87 14.91
N ALA A 80 -12.77 2.22 16.20
CA ALA A 80 -11.58 2.61 16.97
C ALA A 80 -10.57 1.46 17.08
N ALA A 81 -11.06 0.25 17.39
CA ALA A 81 -10.23 -0.94 17.51
C ALA A 81 -9.53 -1.27 16.19
N ALA A 82 -10.22 -1.14 15.06
CA ALA A 82 -9.63 -1.34 13.74
C ALA A 82 -8.51 -0.33 13.44
N LEU A 83 -8.72 0.96 13.75
CA LEU A 83 -7.68 1.98 13.58
C LEU A 83 -6.46 1.70 14.48
N ALA A 84 -6.66 1.29 15.74
CA ALA A 84 -5.56 0.91 16.63
C ALA A 84 -4.80 -0.34 16.14
N GLN A 85 -5.51 -1.31 15.56
CA GLN A 85 -4.90 -2.50 14.98
C GLN A 85 -4.03 -2.16 13.77
N LEU A 86 -4.42 -1.16 12.97
CA LEU A 86 -3.65 -0.69 11.82
C LEU A 86 -2.24 -0.25 12.21
N ASP A 87 -2.10 0.49 13.31
CA ASP A 87 -0.80 0.93 13.82
C ASP A 87 0.10 -0.24 14.16
N THR A 88 -0.47 -1.27 14.78
CA THR A 88 0.25 -2.51 15.09
C THR A 88 0.69 -3.22 13.82
N LEU A 89 -0.18 -3.33 12.81
CA LEU A 89 0.14 -3.97 11.53
C LEU A 89 1.25 -3.22 10.76
N ILE A 90 1.23 -1.89 10.77
CA ILE A 90 2.28 -1.06 10.17
C ILE A 90 3.60 -1.26 10.93
N GLN A 91 3.57 -1.27 12.26
CA GLN A 91 4.77 -1.44 13.07
C GLN A 91 5.39 -2.84 12.95
N GLN A 92 4.57 -3.90 12.94
CA GLN A 92 5.03 -5.28 12.73
C GLN A 92 5.72 -5.47 11.38
N ARG A 93 5.24 -4.81 10.32
CA ARG A 93 5.92 -4.85 9.02
C ARG A 93 7.24 -4.12 9.02
N ARG A 94 7.36 -3.00 9.73
CA ARG A 94 8.65 -2.29 9.88
C ARG A 94 9.70 -3.20 10.53
N THR A 95 9.32 -4.00 11.53
CA THR A 95 10.21 -4.98 12.15
C THR A 95 10.51 -6.19 11.27
N GLN A 96 9.54 -6.71 10.50
CA GLN A 96 9.81 -7.80 9.54
C GLN A 96 10.68 -7.36 8.35
N ALA A 97 10.54 -6.12 7.88
CA ALA A 97 11.38 -5.56 6.81
C ALA A 97 12.87 -5.48 7.19
N GLY A 98 13.21 -5.58 8.48
CA GLY A 98 14.58 -5.66 8.97
C GLY A 98 15.26 -7.03 8.81
N GLN A 99 14.55 -8.09 8.38
CA GLN A 99 15.09 -9.46 8.42
C GLN A 99 15.72 -9.95 7.11
N THR A 100 15.69 -9.17 6.02
CA THR A 100 16.34 -9.58 4.76
C THR A 100 16.91 -8.36 4.05
N PHE A 101 18.22 -8.36 3.79
CA PHE A 101 18.88 -7.27 3.07
C PHE A 101 18.24 -7.11 1.69
N ARG A 102 17.65 -5.93 1.44
CA ARG A 102 17.07 -5.58 0.14
C ARG A 102 18.08 -4.77 -0.68
N PRO A 103 18.60 -5.31 -1.79
CA PRO A 103 19.49 -4.57 -2.67
C PRO A 103 18.80 -3.32 -3.21
N ARG A 104 19.53 -2.20 -3.28
CA ARG A 104 19.00 -0.90 -3.77
C ARG A 104 19.27 -0.64 -5.25
N SER A 105 19.88 -1.60 -5.93
CA SER A 105 20.17 -1.54 -7.38
C SER A 105 20.08 -2.93 -7.99
N LEU A 106 19.79 -2.99 -9.29
CA LEU A 106 19.75 -4.26 -10.01
C LEU A 106 21.12 -4.94 -9.98
N ALA A 107 22.21 -4.17 -10.14
CA ALA A 107 23.57 -4.68 -10.03
C ALA A 107 23.89 -5.32 -8.66
N SER A 108 23.36 -4.78 -7.54
CA SER A 108 23.56 -5.40 -6.22
C SER A 108 22.68 -6.63 -6.03
N ALA A 109 21.47 -6.64 -6.60
CA ALA A 109 20.60 -7.82 -6.61
C ALA A 109 21.21 -8.98 -7.41
N ALA A 110 21.76 -8.71 -8.59
CA ALA A 110 22.41 -9.71 -9.44
C ALA A 110 23.64 -10.35 -8.78
N ARG A 111 24.35 -9.63 -7.90
CA ARG A 111 25.46 -10.22 -7.11
C ARG A 111 24.98 -11.13 -5.98
N LEU A 112 23.82 -10.84 -5.39
CA LEU A 112 23.23 -11.65 -4.33
C LEU A 112 22.60 -12.94 -4.88
N LEU A 113 22.09 -12.89 -6.11
CA LEU A 113 21.46 -14.02 -6.80
C LEU A 113 22.06 -14.17 -8.21
N PRO A 114 23.31 -14.64 -8.33
CA PRO A 114 23.99 -14.76 -9.62
C PRO A 114 23.25 -15.68 -10.60
N ASP A 115 22.64 -16.75 -10.08
CA ASP A 115 21.94 -17.78 -10.85
C ASP A 115 20.53 -17.36 -11.31
N ALA A 116 20.03 -16.18 -10.90
CA ALA A 116 18.72 -15.71 -11.34
C ALA A 116 18.77 -15.31 -12.81
N GLU A 117 17.99 -15.97 -13.67
CA GLU A 117 17.97 -15.67 -15.12
C GLU A 117 16.94 -14.62 -15.53
N TRP A 118 15.90 -14.41 -14.71
CA TRP A 118 14.78 -13.53 -15.02
C TRP A 118 14.74 -12.28 -14.13
N VAL A 119 14.35 -11.16 -14.72
CA VAL A 119 14.09 -9.88 -14.06
C VAL A 119 12.67 -9.42 -14.40
N LEU A 120 11.84 -9.28 -13.35
CA LEU A 120 10.50 -8.70 -13.44
C LEU A 120 10.58 -7.19 -13.17
N VAL A 121 10.23 -6.36 -14.16
CA VAL A 121 10.34 -4.89 -14.09
C VAL A 121 8.95 -4.26 -13.96
N SER A 122 8.57 -3.90 -12.73
CA SER A 122 7.28 -3.27 -12.41
C SER A 122 7.43 -1.81 -11.94
N VAL A 123 8.17 -1.00 -12.70
CA VAL A 123 8.37 0.44 -12.42
C VAL A 123 7.49 1.31 -13.34
N PRO A 124 7.24 2.59 -13.03
CA PRO A 124 6.50 3.47 -13.94
C PRO A 124 7.11 3.47 -15.35
N GLY A 125 6.25 3.43 -16.38
CA GLY A 125 6.66 3.18 -17.78
C GLY A 125 7.80 4.05 -18.30
N ARG A 126 7.88 5.32 -17.86
CA ARG A 126 8.97 6.25 -18.21
C ARG A 126 10.37 5.77 -17.77
N TYR A 127 10.45 4.91 -16.76
CA TYR A 127 11.70 4.33 -16.26
C TYR A 127 11.92 2.89 -16.73
N ALA A 128 10.87 2.21 -17.19
CA ALA A 128 10.89 0.78 -17.48
C ALA A 128 11.93 0.41 -18.56
N ALA A 129 12.03 1.21 -19.62
CA ALA A 129 13.00 0.99 -20.69
C ALA A 129 14.47 1.04 -20.21
N GLY A 130 14.77 1.92 -19.24
CA GLY A 130 16.12 2.05 -18.66
C GLY A 130 16.49 0.84 -17.80
N VAL A 131 15.58 0.44 -16.91
CA VAL A 131 15.79 -0.74 -16.04
C VAL A 131 15.84 -2.03 -16.85
N ALA A 132 15.00 -2.18 -17.88
CA ALA A 132 15.03 -3.33 -18.78
C ALA A 132 16.35 -3.42 -19.53
N ARG A 133 16.93 -2.29 -19.95
CA ARG A 133 18.25 -2.28 -20.61
C ARG A 133 19.36 -2.72 -19.67
N GLU A 134 19.37 -2.18 -18.46
CA GLU A 134 20.34 -2.58 -17.43
C GLU A 134 20.29 -4.10 -17.17
N ALA A 135 19.09 -4.70 -17.15
CA ALA A 135 18.93 -6.14 -16.98
C ALA A 135 19.44 -6.96 -18.18
N LEU A 136 19.14 -6.51 -19.40
CA LEU A 136 19.61 -7.15 -20.64
C LEU A 136 21.13 -7.07 -20.77
N ASP A 137 21.75 -5.94 -20.41
CA ASP A 137 23.20 -5.75 -20.41
C ASP A 137 23.91 -6.69 -19.41
N MET A 138 23.19 -7.12 -18.36
CA MET A 138 23.63 -8.15 -17.40
C MET A 138 23.35 -9.59 -17.88
N GLY A 139 22.86 -9.78 -19.10
CA GLY A 139 22.55 -11.09 -19.67
C GLY A 139 21.32 -11.76 -19.05
N LYS A 140 20.37 -10.99 -18.50
CA LYS A 140 19.14 -11.51 -17.89
C LYS A 140 17.95 -11.38 -18.84
N HIS A 141 16.99 -12.29 -18.74
CA HIS A 141 15.68 -12.20 -19.40
C HIS A 141 14.78 -11.19 -18.67
N VAL A 142 13.96 -10.45 -19.42
CA VAL A 142 13.13 -9.38 -18.86
C VAL A 142 11.66 -9.63 -19.13
N PHE A 143 10.84 -9.43 -18.10
CA PHE A 143 9.39 -9.32 -18.20
C PHE A 143 8.95 -7.93 -17.72
N LEU A 144 8.09 -7.27 -18.49
CA LEU A 144 7.55 -5.92 -18.23
C LEU A 144 6.06 -6.01 -17.92
#